data_AF-A0A1A9ZIQ0-F1
#
_entry.id   AF-A0A1A9ZIQ0-F1
#
_cell.length_a   1.000
_cell.length_b   1.000
_cell.length_c   1.000
_cell.angle_alpha   90.00
_cell.angle_beta   90.00
_cell.angle_gamma   90.00
#
_symmetry.space_group_name_H-M   'P 1'
#
loop_
_entity.id
_entity.type
_entity.pdbx_description
1 polymer ?
#
loop_
_entity_poly.entity_id
_entity_poly.type
_entity_poly.pdbx_seq_one_letter_code
_entity_poly.pdbx_strand_id
1 'polypeptide(L)'
;MDGAVIWDLNNLSYVRIIERPAEIHHSPITLLCTSPTLGDIVTVHTLMSLNSPTTPKSATTDNCQERNLDDFVNASVNPNGKSILRLHSANARNVQHIVHEDVIFAARYSYIKEGVGVNVIATAVEAGIVRLWSSWNLNCISEIITGMANISSIIYPTH
;
A
#
# COMPACT_ATOMS: atom_id res chain seq x y z
N MET A 1 -5.08 0.26 19.19
CA MET A 1 -4.15 -0.75 18.62
C MET A 1 -4.22 -0.57 17.12
N ASP A 2 -3.11 -0.16 16.53
CA ASP A 2 -3.09 0.44 15.21
C ASP A 2 -2.19 -0.42 14.31
N GLY A 3 -2.69 -1.56 13.85
CA GLY A 3 -1.92 -2.57 13.13
C GLY A 3 -2.78 -3.74 12.66
N ALA A 4 -2.16 -4.72 11.98
CA ALA A 4 -2.84 -5.95 11.58
C ALA A 4 -2.56 -7.06 12.59
N VAL A 5 -3.57 -7.87 12.93
CA VAL A 5 -3.43 -8.97 13.89
C VAL A 5 -3.45 -10.31 13.17
N ILE A 6 -2.54 -11.19 13.54
CA ILE A 6 -2.49 -12.57 13.08
C ILE A 6 -3.14 -13.44 14.15
N TRP A 7 -4.14 -14.21 13.72
CA TRP A 7 -4.86 -15.18 14.54
C TRP A 7 -4.63 -16.59 14.00
N ASP A 8 -4.50 -17.54 14.91
CA ASP A 8 -4.58 -18.95 14.59
C ASP A 8 -6.05 -19.33 14.56
N LEU A 9 -6.55 -19.72 13.38
CA LEU A 9 -7.94 -20.10 13.19
C LEU A 9 -8.25 -21.52 13.65
N ASN A 10 -7.25 -22.39 13.81
CA ASN A 10 -7.47 -23.75 14.31
C ASN A 10 -7.81 -23.73 15.81
N ASN A 11 -7.13 -22.87 16.56
CA ASN A 11 -7.29 -22.74 18.02
C ASN A 11 -8.03 -21.46 18.44
N LEU A 12 -8.44 -20.62 17.48
CA LEU A 12 -9.03 -19.29 17.70
C LEU A 12 -8.22 -18.45 18.70
N SER A 13 -6.90 -18.47 18.55
CA SER A 13 -5.98 -17.85 19.50
C SER A 13 -5.17 -16.74 18.85
N TYR A 14 -4.88 -15.70 19.62
CA TYR A 14 -3.99 -14.62 19.20
C TYR A 14 -2.58 -15.20 18.96
N VAL A 15 -2.01 -14.90 17.80
CA VAL A 15 -0.62 -15.30 17.48
C VAL A 15 0.33 -14.14 17.67
N ARG A 16 0.07 -13.02 16.98
CA ARG A 16 0.89 -11.80 17.05
C ARG A 16 0.24 -10.62 16.35
N ILE A 17 0.86 -9.45 16.48
CA ILE A 17 0.53 -8.23 15.75
C ILE A 17 1.64 -7.91 14.75
N ILE A 18 1.28 -7.45 13.55
CA ILE A 18 2.17 -6.75 12.64
C ILE A 18 2.17 -5.30 13.12
N GLU A 19 3.24 -4.94 13.81
CA GLU A 19 3.40 -3.59 14.35
C GLU A 19 3.51 -2.56 13.23
N ARG A 20 2.82 -1.44 13.43
CA ARG A 20 3.04 -0.26 12.61
C ARG A 20 4.35 0.40 13.09
N PRO A 21 5.29 0.72 12.19
CA PRO A 21 6.48 1.46 12.58
C PRO A 21 6.10 2.86 13.05
N ALA A 22 6.74 3.33 14.12
CA ALA A 22 6.53 4.65 14.69
C ALA A 22 6.85 5.79 13.70
N GLU A 23 7.67 5.51 12.68
CA GLU A 23 8.13 6.47 11.66
C GLU A 23 7.07 6.77 10.59
N ILE A 24 6.02 5.95 10.48
CA ILE A 24 4.92 6.20 9.55
C ILE A 24 3.82 6.95 10.30
N HIS A 25 3.37 8.09 9.76
CA HIS A 25 2.14 8.74 10.18
C HIS A 25 0.98 7.73 10.25
N HIS A 26 -0.08 8.05 11.01
CA HIS A 26 -1.28 7.25 11.32
C HIS A 26 -2.09 6.71 10.12
N SER A 27 -1.51 6.66 8.93
CA SER A 27 -2.04 5.99 7.73
C SER A 27 -2.54 4.57 8.05
N PRO A 28 -3.84 4.29 7.84
CA PRO A 28 -4.41 2.98 8.08
C PRO A 28 -3.85 1.97 7.08
N ILE A 29 -3.85 0.69 7.46
CA ILE A 29 -3.64 -0.40 6.50
C ILE A 29 -4.89 -0.46 5.64
N THR A 30 -4.74 -0.17 4.35
CA THR A 30 -5.85 -0.13 3.37
C THR A 30 -5.95 -1.44 2.60
N LEU A 31 -4.83 -2.12 2.35
CA LEU A 31 -4.78 -3.41 1.66
C LEU A 31 -3.83 -4.36 2.37
N LEU A 32 -4.14 -5.64 2.30
CA LEU A 32 -3.29 -6.72 2.79
C LEU A 32 -3.37 -7.90 1.83
N CYS A 33 -2.23 -8.53 1.54
CA CYS A 33 -2.23 -9.82 0.86
C CYS A 33 -1.13 -10.72 1.42
N THR A 34 -1.38 -12.03 1.36
CA THR A 34 -0.44 -13.05 1.83
C THR A 34 0.08 -13.87 0.65
N SER A 35 1.35 -14.26 0.74
CA SER A 35 1.99 -15.22 -0.13
C SER A 35 1.35 -16.59 0.10
N PRO A 36 0.77 -17.23 -0.92
CA PRO A 36 0.13 -18.52 -0.75
C PRO A 36 1.12 -19.66 -0.47
N THR A 37 2.41 -19.48 -0.75
CA THR A 37 3.43 -20.53 -0.58
C THR A 37 4.26 -20.31 0.68
N LEU A 38 4.82 -19.11 0.86
CA LEU A 38 5.77 -18.81 1.94
C LEU A 38 5.10 -18.21 3.17
N GLY A 39 3.84 -17.76 3.06
CA GLY A 39 3.14 -17.08 4.15
C GLY A 39 3.59 -15.64 4.42
N ASP A 40 4.54 -15.11 3.63
CA ASP A 40 4.95 -13.70 3.69
C ASP A 40 3.77 -12.76 3.47
N ILE A 41 3.83 -11.59 4.10
CA ILE A 41 2.67 -10.70 4.23
C ILE A 41 3.04 -9.35 3.64
N VAL A 42 2.15 -8.82 2.82
CA VAL A 42 2.27 -7.47 2.27
C VAL A 42 1.16 -6.61 2.85
N THR A 43 1.54 -5.44 3.37
CA THR A 43 0.60 -4.41 3.82
C THR A 43 0.77 -3.15 3.00
N VAL A 44 -0.34 -2.52 2.64
CA VAL A 44 -0.36 -1.20 2.02
C VAL A 44 -0.94 -0.23 3.01
N HIS A 45 -0.25 0.89 3.18
CA HIS A 45 -0.73 2.03 3.95
C HIS A 45 -0.98 3.17 2.98
N THR A 46 -2.17 3.75 3.00
CA THR A 46 -2.48 4.89 2.12
C THR A 46 -2.90 6.07 2.99
N LEU A 47 -2.26 7.21 2.76
CA LEU A 47 -2.75 8.46 3.32
C LEU A 47 -3.85 8.97 2.38
N MET A 48 -5.10 8.91 2.83
CA MET A 48 -6.15 9.65 2.15
C MET A 48 -5.93 11.13 2.45
N SER A 49 -5.34 11.85 1.50
CA SER A 49 -5.36 13.31 1.55
C SER A 49 -6.82 13.74 1.46
N LEU A 50 -7.33 14.36 2.51
CA LEU A 50 -8.71 14.81 2.63
C LEU A 50 -8.96 16.07 1.76
N ASN A 51 -8.41 16.14 0.55
CA ASN A 51 -8.61 17.25 -0.38
C ASN A 51 -8.87 16.70 -1.79
N SER A 52 -10.07 16.19 -2.03
CA SER A 52 -10.60 16.03 -3.39
C SER A 52 -10.98 17.40 -3.95
N PRO A 53 -10.43 17.85 -5.10
CA PRO A 53 -10.85 19.10 -5.71
C PRO A 53 -12.12 18.88 -6.55
N THR A 54 -13.29 19.14 -5.97
CA THR A 54 -14.51 19.44 -6.74
C THR A 54 -15.39 20.45 -6.01
N THR A 55 -14.94 21.70 -5.97
CA THR A 55 -15.85 22.85 -6.04
C THR A 55 -15.47 23.66 -7.28
N PRO A 56 -16.40 23.92 -8.21
CA PRO A 56 -16.09 24.73 -9.38
C PRO A 56 -15.68 26.13 -8.91
N LYS A 57 -14.57 26.63 -9.46
CA LYS A 57 -14.09 27.99 -9.25
C LYS A 57 -15.17 28.98 -9.70
N SER A 58 -15.95 29.49 -8.76
CA SER A 58 -16.69 30.73 -8.94
C SER A 58 -15.69 31.86 -8.79
N ALA A 59 -15.43 32.57 -9.89
CA ALA A 59 -14.71 33.83 -9.88
C ALA A 59 -15.41 34.82 -8.94
N THR A 60 -14.67 35.51 -8.06
CA THR A 60 -14.68 36.97 -7.80
C THR A 60 -13.75 37.28 -6.61
N THR A 61 -12.62 37.91 -6.94
CA THR A 61 -11.96 39.08 -6.31
C THR A 61 -12.04 39.33 -4.79
N ASP A 62 -10.84 39.47 -4.18
CA ASP A 62 -10.41 40.42 -3.12
C ASP A 62 -9.85 39.87 -1.78
N ASN A 63 -8.50 39.97 -1.70
CA ASN A 63 -7.62 40.37 -0.58
C ASN A 63 -7.68 39.77 0.86
N CYS A 64 -6.45 39.49 1.33
CA CYS A 64 -5.97 39.47 2.73
C CYS A 64 -6.16 38.20 3.58
N GLN A 65 -5.35 37.19 3.27
CA GLN A 65 -4.54 36.36 4.17
C GLN A 65 -4.93 36.30 5.68
N GLU A 66 -5.78 35.33 6.05
CA GLU A 66 -5.69 34.70 7.37
C GLU A 66 -4.93 33.38 7.22
N ARG A 67 -3.77 33.35 7.87
CA ARG A 67 -2.80 32.27 7.91
C ARG A 67 -3.46 31.02 8.49
N ASN A 68 -3.71 30.03 7.64
CA ASN A 68 -4.03 28.68 8.07
C ASN A 68 -2.75 28.10 8.70
N LEU A 69 -2.61 28.27 10.00
CA LEU A 69 -1.43 27.90 10.78
C LEU A 69 -1.45 26.41 11.17
N ASP A 70 -2.07 25.56 10.36
CA ASP A 70 -2.02 24.09 10.47
C ASP A 70 -1.17 23.47 9.34
N ASP A 71 -0.57 24.31 8.49
CA ASP A 71 0.28 23.94 7.35
C ASP A 71 1.78 23.85 7.72
N PHE A 72 2.12 23.73 9.00
CA PHE A 72 3.51 23.60 9.45
C PHE A 72 3.68 22.44 10.45
N VAL A 73 4.47 21.45 10.01
CA VAL A 73 5.21 20.46 10.82
C VAL A 73 4.46 19.19 11.24
N ASN A 74 4.08 18.35 10.25
CA ASN A 74 4.45 16.92 10.29
C ASN A 74 4.30 16.24 8.91
N ALA A 75 4.93 16.80 7.89
CA ALA A 75 5.02 16.23 6.53
C ALA A 75 6.40 15.61 6.26
N SER A 76 6.92 14.82 7.20
CA SER A 76 8.24 14.19 7.09
C SER A 76 8.22 12.87 7.86
N VAL A 77 7.80 11.75 7.25
CA VAL A 77 8.49 11.09 6.13
C VAL A 77 7.51 10.79 5.00
N ASN A 78 7.49 11.66 3.97
CA ASN A 78 7.07 11.48 2.55
C ASN A 78 6.23 12.67 2.04
N PRO A 79 6.86 13.80 1.67
CA PRO A 79 6.15 14.94 1.06
C PRO A 79 5.55 14.64 -0.34
N ASN A 80 5.83 13.46 -0.91
CA ASN A 80 5.50 13.07 -2.29
C ASN A 80 4.85 11.68 -2.41
N GLY A 81 4.75 10.90 -1.32
CA GLY A 81 4.27 9.52 -1.35
C GLY A 81 2.83 9.37 -0.83
N LYS A 82 1.89 8.94 -1.67
CA LYS A 82 0.48 8.69 -1.26
C LYS A 82 0.28 7.31 -0.60
N SER A 83 1.07 6.31 -1.00
CA SER A 83 0.97 4.94 -0.47
C SER A 83 2.33 4.39 -0.06
N ILE A 84 2.35 3.48 0.90
CA ILE A 84 3.56 2.76 1.34
C ILE A 84 3.25 1.26 1.26
N LEU A 85 4.04 0.55 0.45
CA LEU A 85 3.98 -0.90 0.33
C LEU A 85 5.05 -1.50 1.24
N ARG A 86 4.65 -2.36 2.17
CA ARG A 86 5.57 -3.03 3.10
C ARG A 86 5.50 -4.53 2.90
N LEU A 87 6.68 -5.15 2.88
CA LEU A 87 6.86 -6.58 2.89
C LEU A 87 7.27 -7.02 4.29
N HIS A 88 6.61 -8.05 4.78
CA HIS A 88 6.89 -8.72 6.03
C HIS A 88 7.06 -10.21 5.78
N SER A 89 7.90 -10.84 6.58
CA SER A 89 7.99 -12.29 6.61
C SER A 89 6.70 -12.89 7.19
N ALA A 90 6.50 -14.19 7.01
CA ALA A 90 5.42 -14.95 7.67
C ALA A 90 5.40 -14.78 9.20
N ASN A 91 6.53 -14.42 9.81
CA ASN A 91 6.67 -14.15 11.24
C ASN A 91 6.29 -12.71 11.65
N ALA A 92 5.64 -11.93 10.77
CA ALA A 92 5.31 -10.52 10.99
C ALA A 92 6.52 -9.59 11.17
N ARG A 93 7.73 -10.02 10.80
CA ARG A 93 8.92 -9.14 10.82
C ARG A 93 9.00 -8.37 9.52
N ASN A 94 9.23 -7.07 9.62
CA ASN A 94 9.47 -6.24 8.45
C ASN A 94 10.72 -6.71 7.70
N VAL A 95 10.58 -6.84 6.38
CA VAL A 95 11.68 -7.21 5.48
C VAL A 95 12.12 -5.98 4.70
N GLN A 96 11.17 -5.29 4.05
CA GLN A 96 11.44 -4.09 3.29
C GLN A 96 10.17 -3.23 3.16
N HIS A 97 10.33 -1.96 2.78
CA HIS A 97 9.22 -1.12 2.35
C HIS A 97 9.62 -0.19 1.21
N ILE A 98 8.64 0.26 0.44
CA ILE A 98 8.79 1.30 -0.57
C ILE A 98 7.69 2.35 -0.38
N VAL A 99 8.04 3.58 -0.70
CA VAL A 99 7.11 4.71 -0.73
C VAL A 99 6.71 4.92 -2.19
N HIS A 100 5.42 5.02 -2.42
CA HIS A 100 4.81 5.13 -3.73
C HIS A 100 4.17 6.50 -3.89
N GLU A 101 4.48 7.18 -5.00
CA GLU A 101 3.94 8.52 -5.29
C GLU A 101 2.43 8.50 -5.59
N ASP A 102 1.96 7.41 -6.20
CA ASP A 102 0.53 7.20 -6.48
C ASP A 102 -0.18 6.38 -5.40
N VAL A 103 -1.51 6.47 -5.35
CA VAL A 103 -2.33 5.55 -4.54
C VAL A 103 -2.29 4.15 -5.13
N ILE A 104 -2.03 3.16 -4.28
CA ILE A 104 -2.22 1.74 -4.61
C ILE A 104 -3.68 1.36 -4.34
N PHE A 105 -4.40 0.94 -5.37
CA PHE A 105 -5.82 0.55 -5.28
C PHE A 105 -6.02 -0.96 -5.08
N ALA A 106 -5.10 -1.78 -5.59
CA ALA A 106 -5.13 -3.21 -5.36
C ALA A 106 -3.72 -3.78 -5.24
N ALA A 107 -3.57 -4.83 -4.44
CA ALA A 107 -2.32 -5.56 -4.28
C ALA A 107 -2.60 -7.06 -4.20
N ARG A 108 -1.81 -7.87 -4.92
CA ARG A 108 -1.97 -9.32 -4.91
C ARG A 108 -0.64 -10.03 -5.11
N TYR A 109 -0.37 -11.01 -4.26
CA TYR A 109 0.67 -12.00 -4.48
C TYR A 109 0.33 -12.93 -5.66
N SER A 110 1.31 -13.18 -6.52
CA SER A 110 1.23 -14.27 -7.49
C SER A 110 1.23 -15.63 -6.81
N TYR A 111 0.87 -16.65 -7.58
CA TYR A 111 0.98 -18.04 -7.18
C TYR A 111 1.81 -18.81 -8.20
N ILE A 112 3.07 -19.05 -7.83
CA ILE A 112 3.97 -19.98 -8.48
C ILE A 112 4.39 -20.98 -7.42
N LYS A 113 4.20 -22.27 -7.72
CA LYS A 113 4.59 -23.36 -6.83
C LYS A 113 6.09 -23.29 -6.55
N GLU A 114 6.47 -23.63 -5.32
CA GLU A 114 7.87 -23.67 -4.90
C GLU A 114 8.72 -24.55 -5.84
N GLY A 115 9.92 -24.06 -6.16
CA GLY A 115 10.84 -24.73 -7.08
C GLY A 115 10.52 -24.54 -8.58
N VAL A 116 9.39 -23.92 -8.94
CA VAL A 116 9.02 -23.68 -10.35
C VAL A 116 9.41 -22.28 -10.82
N GLY A 117 9.42 -21.30 -9.92
CA GLY A 117 9.79 -19.92 -10.27
C GLY A 117 9.74 -18.97 -9.08
N VAL A 118 9.89 -17.68 -9.37
CA VAL A 118 9.92 -16.61 -8.36
C VAL A 118 8.57 -15.90 -8.35
N ASN A 119 7.92 -15.87 -7.18
CA ASN A 119 6.69 -15.12 -7.00
C ASN A 119 6.94 -13.60 -7.10
N VAL A 120 5.90 -12.89 -7.49
CA VAL A 120 5.87 -11.43 -7.57
C VAL A 120 4.68 -10.90 -6.78
N ILE A 121 4.78 -9.64 -6.38
CA ILE A 121 3.67 -8.88 -5.83
C ILE A 121 3.20 -7.95 -6.94
N ALA A 122 1.95 -8.05 -7.36
CA ALA A 122 1.35 -7.10 -8.30
C ALA A 122 0.61 -6.02 -7.53
N THR A 123 0.84 -4.75 -7.88
CA THR A 123 0.09 -3.61 -7.36
C THR A 123 -0.51 -2.81 -8.50
N ALA A 124 -1.79 -2.49 -8.41
CA ALA A 124 -2.47 -1.56 -9.30
C ALA A 124 -2.44 -0.16 -8.68
N VAL A 125 -2.03 0.82 -9.49
CA VAL A 125 -1.83 2.21 -9.07
C VAL A 125 -2.71 3.15 -9.90
N GLU A 126 -2.60 4.45 -9.69
CA GLU A 126 -3.30 5.46 -10.50
C GLU A 126 -3.01 5.30 -12.00
N ALA A 127 -3.96 5.75 -12.84
CA ALA A 127 -3.87 5.69 -14.31
C ALA A 127 -3.83 4.26 -14.91
N GLY A 128 -4.33 3.25 -14.17
CA GLY A 128 -4.47 1.88 -14.68
C GLY A 128 -3.14 1.18 -14.92
N ILE A 129 -2.10 1.58 -14.20
CA ILE A 129 -0.78 0.95 -14.26
C ILE A 129 -0.72 -0.20 -13.26
N VAL A 130 -0.14 -1.34 -13.68
CA VAL A 130 0.17 -2.47 -12.80
C VAL A 130 1.68 -2.60 -12.68
N ARG A 131 2.21 -2.48 -11.45
CA ARG A 131 3.62 -2.71 -11.14
C ARG A 131 3.81 -4.09 -10.53
N LEU A 132 4.85 -4.78 -10.99
CA LEU A 132 5.27 -6.08 -10.48
C LEU A 132 6.55 -5.91 -9.65
N TRP A 133 6.52 -6.41 -8.43
CA TRP A 133 7.61 -6.31 -7.47
C TRP A 133 8.14 -7.68 -7.11
N SER A 134 9.45 -7.77 -6.87
CA SER A 134 10.07 -8.96 -6.30
C SER A 134 9.50 -9.25 -4.91
N SER A 135 9.05 -10.49 -4.69
CA SER A 135 8.55 -10.93 -3.38
C SER A 135 9.63 -11.00 -2.29
N TRP A 136 10.90 -10.90 -2.66
CA TRP A 136 12.02 -11.05 -1.72
C TRP A 136 12.48 -9.71 -1.15
N ASN A 137 12.46 -8.66 -1.97
CA ASN A 137 13.10 -7.39 -1.63
C ASN A 137 12.36 -6.15 -2.15
N LEU A 138 11.16 -6.30 -2.71
CA LEU A 138 10.37 -5.20 -3.29
C LEU A 138 11.07 -4.40 -4.39
N ASN A 139 12.07 -4.97 -5.07
CA ASN A 139 12.59 -4.34 -6.29
C ASN A 139 11.52 -4.35 -7.38
N CYS A 140 11.39 -3.24 -8.12
CA CYS A 140 10.53 -3.17 -9.29
C CYS A 140 11.08 -4.10 -10.39
N ILE A 141 10.23 -4.99 -10.89
CA ILE A 141 10.56 -5.94 -11.96
C ILE A 141 10.04 -5.43 -13.29
N SER A 142 8.76 -5.04 -13.33
CA SER A 142 8.10 -4.65 -14.57
C SER A 142 6.89 -3.78 -14.28
N GLU A 143 6.50 -3.00 -15.28
CA GLU A 143 5.28 -2.21 -15.31
C GLU A 143 4.44 -2.62 -16.52
N ILE A 144 3.12 -2.64 -16.35
CA ILE A 144 2.14 -2.93 -17.39
C ILE A 144 1.16 -1.76 -17.44
N ILE A 145 1.13 -1.07 -18.58
CA ILE A 145 0.18 0.01 -18.84
C ILE A 145 -1.05 -0.59 -19.51
N THR A 146 -2.18 -0.61 -18.80
CA THR A 146 -3.41 -1.23 -19.33
C THR A 146 -4.21 -0.29 -20.23
N GLY A 147 -3.96 1.02 -20.15
CA GLY A 147 -4.80 2.05 -20.79
C GLY A 147 -6.21 2.13 -20.20
N MET A 148 -6.45 1.50 -19.06
CA MET A 148 -7.73 1.51 -18.36
C MET A 148 -7.76 2.61 -17.28
N ALA A 149 -8.95 2.82 -16.72
CA ALA A 149 -9.10 3.56 -15.47
C ALA A 149 -8.45 2.81 -14.29
N ASN A 150 -8.50 3.41 -13.09
CA ASN A 150 -7.92 2.82 -11.88
C ASN A 150 -8.45 1.39 -11.64
N ILE A 151 -7.52 0.44 -11.49
CA ILE A 151 -7.83 -0.98 -11.33
C ILE A 151 -8.13 -1.25 -9.86
N SER A 152 -9.33 -1.74 -9.57
CA SER A 152 -9.80 -1.98 -8.20
C SER A 152 -9.42 -3.36 -7.63
N SER A 153 -9.04 -4.31 -8.48
CA SER A 153 -8.66 -5.66 -8.04
C SER A 153 -7.74 -6.35 -9.05
N ILE A 154 -6.82 -7.16 -8.53
CA ILE A 154 -5.95 -8.05 -9.30
C ILE A 154 -6.16 -9.46 -8.77
N ILE A 155 -6.44 -10.40 -9.66
CA ILE A 155 -6.66 -11.81 -9.32
C ILE A 155 -5.79 -12.66 -10.22
N TYR A 156 -5.04 -13.57 -9.62
CA TYR A 156 -4.39 -14.66 -10.35
C TYR A 156 -5.34 -15.86 -10.39
N PRO A 157 -5.55 -16.48 -11.56
CA PRO A 157 -6.34 -17.69 -11.65
C PRO A 157 -5.65 -18.80 -10.85
N THR A 158 -6.40 -19.49 -9.99
CA THR A 158 -5.96 -20.71 -9.33
C THR A 158 -6.22 -21.87 -10.28
N HIS A 159 -5.17 -22.53 -10.77
CA HIS A 159 -5.25 -23.80 -11.50
C HIS A 159 -4.64 -24.92 -10.65
#